data_AF-A0A0A2KSQ5-F1
#
_entry.id   AF-A0A0A2KSQ5-F1
#
_cell.length_a   1.000
_cell.length_b   1.000
_cell.length_c   1.000
_cell.angle_alpha   90.00
_cell.angle_beta   90.00
_cell.angle_gamma   90.00
#
_symmetry.space_group_name_H-M   'P 1'
#
loop_
_entity.id
_entity.type
_entity.pdbx_description
1 polymer ?
#
loop_
_entity_poly.entity_id
_entity_poly.type
_entity_poly.pdbx_seq_one_letter_code
_entity_poly.pdbx_strand_id
1 'polypeptide(L)'
;MAPKYPEFEPQGDSLRRWIERADEPECPIPMTKLTIPGIDPKFWYVHSSPESLGEEWEYWVHIFGLTVDDPASNQERIYRLESAVSVVKLTGELTLWVGRTGPGVIFMDNIKRAPNSTSFYMSEFAKAFYESRFPLKSLKCVIVTRIIQRETRSFIQDHIYESREGLGFRPKEPQTWESPSPEFCGILGTPIGKVVAAFVLGAYGQGIRRIPRIVTFHTGEDLCGYNLRFDIEDV
;
A
#
# COMPACT_ATOMS: atom_id res chain seq x y z
N MET A 1 -8.96 -20.89 -19.10
CA MET A 1 -9.14 -21.52 -17.77
C MET A 1 -10.03 -20.60 -16.96
N ALA A 2 -10.91 -21.16 -16.12
CA ALA A 2 -11.70 -20.34 -15.20
C ALA A 2 -10.77 -19.77 -14.10
N PRO A 3 -10.98 -18.53 -13.63
CA PRO A 3 -10.20 -17.96 -12.54
C PRO A 3 -10.39 -18.77 -11.25
N LYS A 4 -9.32 -18.96 -10.48
CA LYS A 4 -9.35 -19.60 -9.15
C LYS A 4 -10.11 -18.73 -8.15
N TYR A 5 -9.98 -17.41 -8.27
CA TYR A 5 -10.68 -16.44 -7.43
C TYR A 5 -11.54 -15.50 -8.28
N PRO A 6 -12.75 -15.92 -8.72
CA PRO A 6 -13.55 -15.18 -9.69
C PRO A 6 -13.88 -13.73 -9.31
N GLU A 7 -13.97 -13.43 -8.01
CA GLU A 7 -14.28 -12.09 -7.52
C GLU A 7 -13.12 -11.10 -7.69
N PHE A 8 -11.87 -11.54 -7.49
CA PHE A 8 -10.71 -10.64 -7.41
C PHE A 8 -9.67 -10.86 -8.50
N GLU A 9 -9.42 -12.11 -8.88
CA GLU A 9 -8.34 -12.47 -9.82
C GLU A 9 -8.45 -11.77 -11.18
N PRO A 10 -9.63 -11.69 -11.85
CA PRO A 10 -9.73 -11.00 -13.14
C PRO A 10 -9.38 -9.52 -13.06
N GLN A 11 -9.78 -8.87 -11.96
CA GLN A 11 -9.48 -7.44 -11.76
C GLN A 11 -8.01 -7.22 -11.42
N GLY A 12 -7.42 -8.07 -10.58
CA GLY A 12 -6.00 -8.00 -10.29
C GLY A 12 -5.14 -8.31 -11.51
N ASP A 13 -5.53 -9.24 -12.37
CA ASP A 13 -4.83 -9.52 -13.62
C ASP A 13 -4.86 -8.31 -14.57
N SER A 14 -6.00 -7.61 -14.65
CA SER A 14 -6.11 -6.36 -15.42
C SER A 14 -5.17 -5.28 -14.88
N LEU A 15 -5.15 -5.08 -13.55
CA LEU A 15 -4.25 -4.13 -12.89
C LEU A 15 -2.78 -4.48 -13.12
N ARG A 16 -2.41 -5.76 -12.98
CA ARG A 16 -1.05 -6.26 -13.23
C ARG A 16 -0.63 -5.95 -14.67
N ARG A 17 -1.48 -6.24 -15.66
CA ARG A 17 -1.17 -5.95 -17.06
C ARG A 17 -0.99 -4.47 -17.33
N TRP A 18 -1.88 -3.61 -16.83
CA TRP A 18 -1.72 -2.16 -16.96
C TRP A 18 -0.40 -1.67 -16.34
N ILE A 19 -0.01 -2.22 -15.18
CA ILE A 19 1.25 -1.88 -14.51
C ILE A 19 2.44 -2.32 -15.36
N GLU A 20 2.47 -3.59 -15.79
CA GLU A 20 3.64 -4.21 -16.44
C GLU A 20 3.80 -3.85 -17.91
N ARG A 21 2.74 -3.42 -18.60
CA ARG A 21 2.73 -3.24 -20.05
C ARG A 21 2.36 -1.81 -20.45
N ALA A 22 3.29 -1.14 -21.14
CA ALA A 22 3.08 0.20 -21.67
C ALA A 22 2.01 0.26 -22.79
N ASP A 23 1.74 -0.87 -23.45
CA ASP A 23 0.80 -0.99 -24.57
C ASP A 23 -0.58 -1.54 -24.16
N GLU A 24 -0.80 -1.85 -22.88
CA GLU A 24 -2.08 -2.39 -22.43
C GLU A 24 -3.18 -1.33 -22.57
N PRO A 25 -4.22 -1.57 -23.38
CA PRO A 25 -5.19 -0.56 -23.72
C PRO A 25 -6.12 -0.24 -22.55
N GLU A 26 -6.78 0.93 -22.65
CA GLU A 26 -7.91 1.31 -21.79
C GLU A 26 -7.60 1.37 -20.28
N CYS A 27 -6.35 1.65 -19.89
CA CYS A 27 -6.03 1.90 -18.49
C CYS A 27 -6.78 3.15 -17.99
N PRO A 28 -7.69 3.03 -17.00
CA PRO A 28 -8.50 4.15 -16.54
C PRO A 28 -7.79 5.01 -15.49
N ILE A 29 -6.56 4.67 -15.12
CA ILE A 29 -5.83 5.28 -14.01
C ILE A 29 -4.78 6.24 -14.58
N PRO A 30 -5.05 7.56 -14.63
CA PRO A 30 -4.07 8.53 -15.11
C PRO A 30 -2.96 8.73 -14.07
N MET A 31 -1.81 9.23 -14.53
CA MET A 31 -0.79 9.76 -13.63
C MET A 31 -1.36 10.93 -12.82
N THR A 32 -1.17 10.90 -11.51
CA THR A 32 -1.66 11.98 -10.63
C THR A 32 -0.71 13.17 -10.63
N LYS A 33 -1.31 14.35 -10.54
CA LYS A 33 -0.62 15.65 -10.42
C LYS A 33 -0.70 16.21 -9.00
N LEU A 34 -1.29 15.48 -8.05
CA LEU A 34 -1.42 15.93 -6.68
C LEU A 34 -0.03 16.08 -6.04
N THR A 35 0.17 17.21 -5.35
CA THR A 35 1.35 17.50 -4.54
C THR A 35 0.89 18.07 -3.20
N ILE A 36 1.71 17.96 -2.15
CA ILE A 36 1.36 18.49 -0.83
C ILE A 36 1.04 20.00 -0.87
N PRO A 37 1.83 20.86 -1.55
CA PRO A 37 1.48 22.28 -1.69
C PRO A 37 0.19 22.54 -2.49
N GLY A 38 -0.26 21.58 -3.30
CA GLY A 38 -1.48 21.67 -4.10
C GLY A 38 -2.77 21.32 -3.35
N ILE A 39 -2.68 20.89 -2.09
CA ILE A 39 -3.84 20.56 -1.26
C ILE A 39 -4.41 21.85 -0.65
N ASP A 40 -5.71 22.12 -0.87
CA ASP A 40 -6.36 23.31 -0.32
C ASP A 40 -6.57 23.19 1.21
N PRO A 41 -5.90 24.03 2.03
CA PRO A 41 -5.98 23.97 3.49
C PRO A 41 -7.37 24.37 4.03
N LYS A 42 -8.27 24.92 3.21
CA LYS A 42 -9.66 25.20 3.62
C LYS A 42 -10.48 23.91 3.78
N PHE A 43 -10.08 22.85 3.10
CA PHE A 43 -10.81 21.57 3.07
C PHE A 43 -10.03 20.44 3.73
N TRP A 44 -8.71 20.60 3.87
CA TRP A 44 -7.81 19.56 4.35
C TRP A 44 -6.95 20.06 5.51
N TYR A 45 -6.84 19.21 6.53
CA TYR A 45 -5.82 19.30 7.53
C TYR A 45 -4.71 18.32 7.18
N VAL A 46 -3.54 18.85 6.81
CA VAL A 46 -2.34 18.06 6.49
C VAL A 46 -1.34 18.24 7.62
N HIS A 47 -0.83 17.13 8.16
CA HIS A 47 0.12 17.14 9.25
C HIS A 47 1.25 16.15 8.98
N SER A 48 2.49 16.59 9.24
CA SER A 48 3.72 15.83 9.09
C SER A 48 4.58 16.01 10.34
N SER A 49 4.99 14.91 10.97
CA SER A 49 5.90 14.94 12.12
C SER A 49 6.98 13.86 12.01
N PRO A 50 8.22 14.12 12.45
CA PRO A 50 9.24 13.08 12.56
C PRO A 50 8.76 11.92 13.45
N GLU A 51 9.05 10.68 13.06
CA GLU A 51 8.66 9.48 13.81
C GLU A 51 9.74 8.40 13.69
N SER A 52 9.86 7.52 14.68
CA SER A 52 10.69 6.31 14.59
C SER A 52 9.81 5.10 14.31
N LEU A 53 10.37 4.08 13.65
CA LEU A 53 9.69 2.79 13.61
C LEU A 53 9.55 2.27 15.05
N GLY A 54 8.34 1.86 15.42
CA GLY A 54 8.07 1.25 16.71
C GLY A 54 8.74 -0.12 16.85
N GLU A 55 8.87 -0.59 18.10
CA GLU A 55 9.50 -1.87 18.46
C GLU A 55 8.90 -3.06 17.70
N GLU A 56 7.63 -2.97 17.28
CA GLU A 56 6.97 -4.02 16.50
C GLU A 56 7.60 -4.27 15.12
N TRP A 57 8.46 -3.35 14.65
CA TRP A 57 9.18 -3.47 13.38
C TRP A 57 10.59 -4.03 13.54
N GLU A 58 11.14 -4.19 14.74
CA GLU A 58 12.54 -4.61 14.94
C GLU A 58 12.87 -5.92 14.23
N TYR A 59 11.99 -6.92 14.36
CA TYR A 59 12.13 -8.20 13.66
C TYR A 59 12.06 -8.04 12.13
N TRP A 60 11.18 -7.16 11.66
CA TRP A 60 10.90 -6.98 10.24
C TRP A 60 11.93 -6.11 9.51
N VAL A 61 12.59 -5.20 10.23
CA VAL A 61 13.62 -4.32 9.68
C VAL A 61 14.67 -5.13 8.92
N HIS A 62 15.22 -6.17 9.55
CA HIS A 62 16.29 -6.96 8.94
C HIS A 62 15.78 -7.81 7.79
N ILE A 63 14.61 -8.42 7.95
CA ILE A 63 13.99 -9.29 6.94
C ILE A 63 13.63 -8.49 5.69
N PHE A 64 13.20 -7.24 5.86
CA PHE A 64 12.76 -6.39 4.77
C PHE A 64 13.80 -5.38 4.30
N GLY A 65 14.98 -5.32 4.94
CA GLY A 65 16.04 -4.39 4.61
C GLY A 65 15.63 -2.92 4.80
N LEU A 66 14.81 -2.64 5.81
CA LEU A 66 14.41 -1.27 6.16
C LEU A 66 15.58 -0.54 6.82
N THR A 67 15.68 0.77 6.58
CA THR A 67 16.68 1.61 7.25
C THR A 67 16.20 1.93 8.66
N VAL A 68 17.07 1.92 9.67
CA VAL A 68 16.71 2.29 11.04
C VAL A 68 17.53 3.50 11.47
N ASP A 69 16.93 4.36 12.29
CA ASP A 69 17.65 5.42 12.98
C ASP A 69 18.78 4.81 13.83
N ASP A 70 19.96 5.41 13.83
CA ASP A 70 20.95 5.10 14.88
C ASP A 70 20.48 5.76 16.18
N PRO A 71 20.13 4.99 17.23
CA PRO A 71 19.64 5.54 18.49
C PRO A 71 20.68 6.40 19.22
N ALA A 72 21.97 6.29 18.88
CA ALA A 72 23.05 7.13 19.42
C ALA A 72 23.27 8.42 18.63
N SER A 73 22.60 8.59 17.48
CA SER A 73 22.76 9.73 16.58
C SER A 73 21.75 10.84 16.89
N ASN A 74 22.21 12.10 16.91
CA ASN A 74 21.34 13.28 16.99
C ASN A 74 20.77 13.69 15.60
N GLN A 75 20.72 12.78 14.63
CA GLN A 75 20.17 13.07 13.30
C GLN A 75 18.64 13.24 13.32
N GLU A 76 18.13 13.95 12.32
CA GLU A 76 16.69 13.99 12.06
C GLU A 76 16.18 12.57 11.84
N ARG A 77 15.00 12.25 12.39
CA ARG A 77 14.38 10.93 12.23
C ARG A 77 14.20 10.61 10.75
N ILE A 78 14.55 9.38 10.39
CA ILE A 78 14.52 8.89 9.01
C ILE A 78 13.08 8.77 8.49
N TYR A 79 12.13 8.46 9.39
CA TYR A 79 10.71 8.34 9.08
C TYR A 79 9.92 9.57 9.48
N ARG A 80 8.81 9.78 8.78
CA ARG A 80 7.82 10.80 9.14
C ARG A 80 6.43 10.18 9.17
N LEU A 81 5.71 10.47 10.24
CA LEU A 81 4.26 10.29 10.30
C LEU A 81 3.62 11.36 9.42
N GLU A 82 2.79 10.91 8.50
CA GLU A 82 2.11 11.74 7.53
C GLU A 82 0.60 11.50 7.65
N SER A 83 -0.17 12.58 7.68
CA SER A 83 -1.62 12.49 7.73
C SER A 83 -2.30 13.59 6.93
N ALA A 84 -3.37 13.22 6.22
CA ALA A 84 -4.28 14.13 5.55
C ALA A 84 -5.71 13.80 5.96
N VAL A 85 -6.42 14.78 6.49
CA VAL A 85 -7.78 14.62 7.01
C VAL A 85 -8.69 15.64 6.37
N SER A 86 -9.83 15.18 5.84
CA SER A 86 -10.92 16.04 5.41
C SER A 86 -12.25 15.49 5.89
N VAL A 87 -13.12 16.39 6.35
CA VAL A 87 -14.48 16.08 6.75
C VAL A 87 -15.42 16.79 5.78
N VAL A 88 -16.26 16.02 5.09
CA VAL A 88 -17.30 16.56 4.23
C VAL A 88 -18.33 17.26 5.13
N LYS A 89 -18.33 18.60 5.12
CA LYS A 89 -19.14 19.42 6.04
C LYS A 89 -20.64 19.11 6.01
N LEU A 90 -21.17 18.66 4.86
CA LEU A 90 -22.59 18.38 4.67
C LEU A 90 -23.02 17.00 5.17
N THR A 91 -22.17 15.98 5.05
CA THR A 91 -22.50 14.59 5.43
C THR A 91 -21.83 14.14 6.72
N GLY A 92 -20.83 14.89 7.20
CA GLY A 92 -19.97 14.48 8.32
C GLY A 92 -19.01 13.35 7.96
N GLU A 93 -18.95 12.93 6.69
CA GLU A 93 -18.12 11.81 6.28
C GLU A 93 -16.64 12.19 6.23
N LEU A 94 -15.82 11.27 6.72
CA LEU A 94 -14.39 11.43 6.87
C LEU A 94 -13.64 10.80 5.70
N THR A 95 -12.77 11.58 5.05
CA THR A 95 -11.64 11.06 4.28
C THR A 95 -10.37 11.24 5.09
N LEU A 96 -9.64 10.15 5.28
CA LEU A 96 -8.47 10.07 6.12
C LEU A 96 -7.40 9.25 5.41
N TRP A 97 -6.21 9.81 5.31
CA TRP A 97 -5.00 9.06 5.00
C TRP A 97 -4.03 9.25 6.16
N VAL A 98 -3.56 8.17 6.75
CA VAL A 98 -2.49 8.14 7.75
C VAL A 98 -1.49 7.08 7.34
N GLY A 99 -0.23 7.45 7.37
CA GLY A 99 0.86 6.56 7.01
C GLY A 99 2.20 7.12 7.40
N ARG A 100 3.26 6.41 7.06
CA ARG A 100 4.63 6.84 7.28
C ARG A 100 5.41 6.79 5.98
N THR A 101 6.35 7.70 5.81
CA THR A 101 7.28 7.66 4.67
C THR A 101 8.72 7.57 5.18
N GLY A 102 9.54 6.79 4.49
CA GLY A 102 10.96 6.67 4.77
C GLY A 102 11.75 6.30 3.52
N PRO A 103 13.09 6.21 3.59
CA PRO A 103 13.93 5.85 2.46
C PRO A 103 13.49 4.52 1.85
N GLY A 104 13.02 4.58 0.60
CA GLY A 104 12.58 3.41 -0.14
C GLY A 104 11.28 2.75 0.30
N VAL A 105 10.51 3.32 1.24
CA VAL A 105 9.29 2.68 1.76
C VAL A 105 8.16 3.68 2.07
N ILE A 106 6.92 3.26 1.82
CA ILE A 106 5.69 3.89 2.31
C ILE A 106 4.98 2.89 3.21
N PHE A 107 4.58 3.31 4.41
CA PHE A 107 3.61 2.62 5.24
C PHE A 107 2.24 3.28 5.07
N MET A 108 1.22 2.52 4.73
CA MET A 108 -0.18 2.96 4.76
C MET A 108 -0.85 2.32 5.97
N ASP A 109 -1.07 3.11 7.02
CA ASP A 109 -1.49 2.60 8.33
C ASP A 109 -3.00 2.67 8.54
N ASN A 110 -3.62 3.75 8.08
CA ASN A 110 -5.07 3.88 8.13
C ASN A 110 -5.56 4.74 6.96
N ILE A 111 -6.33 4.12 6.08
CA ILE A 111 -6.87 4.77 4.90
C ILE A 111 -8.39 4.61 4.87
N LYS A 112 -9.10 5.72 4.65
CA LYS A 112 -10.54 5.77 4.52
C LYS A 112 -10.90 6.86 3.52
N ARG A 113 -11.73 6.53 2.55
CA ARG A 113 -12.28 7.49 1.60
C ARG A 113 -13.78 7.57 1.79
N ALA A 114 -14.31 8.79 1.90
CA ALA A 114 -15.75 8.99 1.96
C ALA A 114 -16.42 8.47 0.66
N PRO A 115 -17.55 7.75 0.74
CA PRO A 115 -18.31 7.32 -0.43
C PRO A 115 -18.70 8.52 -1.32
N ASN A 116 -18.73 8.33 -2.65
CA ASN A 116 -19.16 9.34 -3.63
C ASN A 116 -18.43 10.70 -3.55
N SER A 117 -17.29 10.75 -2.88
CA SER A 117 -16.55 11.99 -2.71
C SER A 117 -15.79 12.38 -3.97
N THR A 118 -15.74 13.69 -4.26
CA THR A 118 -14.80 14.30 -5.22
C THR A 118 -13.40 14.49 -4.61
N SER A 119 -13.18 13.93 -3.43
CA SER A 119 -11.90 13.90 -2.72
C SER A 119 -10.86 13.05 -3.46
N PHE A 120 -9.58 13.35 -3.21
CA PHE A 120 -8.44 12.64 -3.77
C PHE A 120 -8.47 11.14 -3.40
N TYR A 121 -7.87 10.32 -4.25
CA TYR A 121 -7.70 8.90 -3.95
C TYR A 121 -6.55 8.67 -2.97
N MET A 122 -6.61 7.58 -2.21
CA MET A 122 -5.58 7.24 -1.21
C MET A 122 -4.21 7.01 -1.85
N SER A 123 -4.19 6.53 -3.10
CA SER A 123 -3.00 6.42 -3.93
C SER A 123 -2.35 7.78 -4.23
N GLU A 124 -3.15 8.82 -4.42
CA GLU A 124 -2.65 10.17 -4.72
C GLU A 124 -1.98 10.79 -3.49
N PHE A 125 -2.58 10.62 -2.30
CA PHE A 125 -1.95 11.04 -1.06
C PHE A 125 -0.62 10.33 -0.81
N ALA A 126 -0.59 9.00 -0.98
CA ALA A 126 0.64 8.24 -0.79
C ALA A 126 1.79 8.74 -1.68
N LYS A 127 1.51 9.03 -2.96
CA LYS A 127 2.49 9.64 -3.87
C LYS A 127 2.89 11.03 -3.42
N ALA A 128 1.93 11.91 -3.14
CA ALA A 128 2.21 13.29 -2.76
C ALA A 128 3.08 13.37 -1.49
N PHE A 129 2.77 12.56 -0.47
CA PHE A 129 3.56 12.50 0.75
C PHE A 129 4.97 11.97 0.49
N TYR A 130 5.12 10.87 -0.22
CA TYR A 130 6.46 10.31 -0.49
C TYR A 130 7.31 11.26 -1.34
N GLU A 131 6.76 11.78 -2.43
CA GLU A 131 7.45 12.67 -3.37
C GLU A 131 7.82 14.02 -2.76
N SER A 132 7.14 14.45 -1.69
CA SER A 132 7.49 15.67 -0.96
C SER A 132 8.86 15.62 -0.29
N ARG A 133 9.41 14.41 -0.06
CA ARG A 133 10.65 14.22 0.70
C ARG A 133 11.66 13.28 0.04
N PHE A 134 11.19 12.29 -0.71
CA PHE A 134 12.00 11.27 -1.35
C PHE A 134 11.72 11.23 -2.86
N PRO A 135 12.73 11.03 -3.70
CA PRO A 135 12.50 10.90 -5.14
C PRO A 135 11.74 9.59 -5.41
N LEU A 136 10.66 9.62 -6.19
CA LEU A 136 9.84 8.41 -6.45
C LEU A 136 10.68 7.21 -6.91
N LYS A 137 11.71 7.42 -7.74
CA LYS A 137 12.64 6.38 -8.19
C LYS A 137 13.37 5.60 -7.07
N SER A 138 13.41 6.13 -5.83
CA SER A 138 14.02 5.43 -4.70
C SER A 138 13.08 4.46 -4.01
N LEU A 139 11.76 4.53 -4.28
CA LEU A 139 10.77 3.67 -3.64
C LEU A 139 10.95 2.21 -4.07
N LYS A 140 11.03 1.32 -3.08
CA LYS A 140 11.23 -0.12 -3.28
C LYS A 140 10.03 -0.95 -2.83
N CYS A 141 9.24 -0.47 -1.88
CA CYS A 141 8.05 -1.18 -1.45
C CYS A 141 6.99 -0.27 -0.81
N VAL A 142 5.76 -0.77 -0.82
CA VAL A 142 4.63 -0.19 -0.07
C VAL A 142 4.16 -1.24 0.93
N ILE A 143 4.08 -0.86 2.20
CA ILE A 143 3.60 -1.70 3.29
C ILE A 143 2.24 -1.17 3.74
N VAL A 144 1.20 -1.97 3.64
CA VAL A 144 -0.12 -1.65 4.20
C VAL A 144 -0.25 -2.37 5.53
N THR A 145 -0.40 -1.62 6.61
CA THR A 145 -0.41 -2.17 7.96
C THR A 145 -1.82 -2.30 8.52
N ARG A 146 -2.00 -3.22 9.48
CA ARG A 146 -3.24 -3.39 10.25
C ARG A 146 -4.50 -3.40 9.39
N ILE A 147 -4.53 -4.25 8.37
CA ILE A 147 -5.64 -4.32 7.41
C ILE A 147 -6.94 -4.67 8.13
N ILE A 148 -7.79 -3.65 8.30
CA ILE A 148 -9.14 -3.78 8.86
C ILE A 148 -10.21 -3.99 7.78
N GLN A 149 -9.87 -3.78 6.50
CA GLN A 149 -10.85 -3.91 5.42
C GLN A 149 -11.28 -5.36 5.26
N ARG A 150 -12.57 -5.61 5.48
CA ARG A 150 -13.12 -6.95 5.68
C ARG A 150 -12.90 -7.84 4.46
N GLU A 151 -13.09 -7.31 3.27
CA GLU A 151 -12.97 -8.02 2.00
C GLU A 151 -11.53 -8.48 1.76
N THR A 152 -10.55 -7.57 1.90
CA THR A 152 -9.13 -7.95 1.79
C THR A 152 -8.74 -8.94 2.89
N ARG A 153 -9.15 -8.70 4.13
CA ARG A 153 -8.77 -9.53 5.28
C ARG A 153 -9.34 -10.95 5.18
N SER A 154 -10.65 -11.09 4.93
CA SER A 154 -11.31 -12.39 4.78
C SER A 154 -10.74 -13.15 3.58
N PHE A 155 -10.52 -12.48 2.45
CA PHE A 155 -9.92 -13.12 1.28
C PHE A 155 -8.53 -13.71 1.58
N ILE A 156 -7.67 -12.97 2.28
CA ILE A 156 -6.35 -13.49 2.64
C ILE A 156 -6.46 -14.67 3.59
N GLN A 157 -7.29 -14.54 4.63
CA GLN A 157 -7.42 -15.54 5.68
C GLN A 157 -8.04 -16.85 5.17
N ASP A 158 -9.15 -16.74 4.45
CA ASP A 158 -10.05 -17.86 4.16
C ASP A 158 -9.77 -18.49 2.78
N HIS A 159 -8.97 -17.83 1.93
CA HIS A 159 -8.73 -18.31 0.56
C HIS A 159 -7.26 -18.33 0.15
N ILE A 160 -6.46 -17.34 0.55
CA ILE A 160 -5.05 -17.27 0.14
C ILE A 160 -4.20 -18.23 0.98
N TYR A 161 -4.32 -18.22 2.31
CA TYR A 161 -3.53 -19.12 3.13
C TYR A 161 -3.91 -20.59 2.97
N GLU A 162 -5.21 -20.89 2.85
CA GLU A 162 -5.67 -22.26 2.59
C GLU A 162 -5.23 -22.81 1.22
N SER A 163 -4.79 -21.93 0.31
CA SER A 163 -4.37 -22.32 -1.04
C SER A 163 -3.06 -23.11 -1.08
N ARG A 164 -2.24 -23.01 -0.01
CA ARG A 164 -0.96 -23.72 0.11
C ARG A 164 -1.13 -24.88 1.10
N GLU A 165 -0.88 -26.09 0.63
CA GLU A 165 -1.01 -27.30 1.46
C GLU A 165 -0.14 -27.20 2.72
N GLY A 166 -0.73 -27.52 3.88
CA GLY A 166 -0.05 -27.42 5.18
C GLY A 166 0.13 -26.01 5.72
N LEU A 167 -0.27 -24.97 4.97
CA LEU A 167 -0.29 -23.60 5.45
C LEU A 167 -1.57 -23.35 6.23
N GLY A 168 -1.53 -23.63 7.53
CA GLY A 168 -2.59 -23.21 8.43
C GLY A 168 -2.56 -21.70 8.64
N PHE A 169 -3.74 -21.09 8.76
CA PHE A 169 -3.84 -19.81 9.44
C PHE A 169 -3.45 -20.01 10.92
N ARG A 170 -2.47 -19.33 11.52
CA ARG A 170 -1.62 -18.20 11.12
C ARG A 170 -0.23 -18.69 10.67
N PRO A 171 0.31 -18.24 9.53
CA PRO A 171 1.68 -18.56 9.17
C PRO A 171 2.65 -17.89 10.15
N LYS A 172 3.63 -18.66 10.63
CA LYS A 172 4.69 -18.15 11.53
C LYS A 172 5.69 -17.26 10.79
N GLU A 173 5.85 -17.49 9.49
CA GLU A 173 6.79 -16.79 8.62
C GLU A 173 6.02 -16.01 7.54
N PRO A 174 6.61 -14.93 6.99
CA PRO A 174 6.04 -14.23 5.85
C PRO A 174 5.78 -15.17 4.68
N GLN A 175 4.62 -15.02 4.05
CA GLN A 175 4.30 -15.77 2.83
C GLN A 175 4.44 -14.85 1.63
N THR A 176 5.14 -15.34 0.61
CA THR A 176 5.40 -14.60 -0.63
C THR A 176 4.58 -15.18 -1.77
N TRP A 177 3.94 -14.28 -2.51
CA TRP A 177 3.09 -14.57 -3.66
C TRP A 177 3.67 -13.85 -4.88
N GLU A 178 4.22 -14.60 -5.82
CA GLU A 178 4.91 -14.06 -7.01
C GLU A 178 3.93 -13.78 -8.16
N SER A 179 4.21 -12.74 -8.95
CA SER A 179 3.51 -12.46 -10.21
C SER A 179 3.94 -13.46 -11.29
N PRO A 180 3.04 -13.98 -12.16
CA PRO A 180 1.59 -13.78 -12.20
C PRO A 180 0.82 -14.99 -11.65
N SER A 181 0.93 -15.30 -10.35
CA SER A 181 0.12 -16.36 -9.73
C SER A 181 -1.36 -15.96 -9.53
N PRO A 182 -2.30 -16.93 -9.50
CA PRO A 182 -3.69 -16.66 -9.15
C PRO A 182 -3.83 -15.97 -7.78
N GLU A 183 -3.02 -16.35 -6.80
CA GLU A 183 -2.98 -15.74 -5.47
C GLU A 183 -2.52 -14.28 -5.53
N PHE A 184 -1.45 -14.01 -6.28
CA PHE A 184 -0.97 -12.65 -6.51
C PHE A 184 -2.06 -11.78 -7.14
N CYS A 185 -2.65 -12.23 -8.25
CA CYS A 185 -3.73 -11.50 -8.92
C CYS A 185 -4.96 -11.36 -8.01
N GLY A 186 -5.30 -12.40 -7.24
CA GLY A 186 -6.35 -12.33 -6.23
C GLY A 186 -6.10 -11.22 -5.21
N ILE A 187 -4.91 -11.17 -4.60
CA ILE A 187 -4.58 -10.15 -3.59
C ILE A 187 -4.59 -8.75 -4.21
N LEU A 188 -3.99 -8.59 -5.40
CA LEU A 188 -3.95 -7.32 -6.13
C LEU A 188 -5.36 -6.82 -6.50
N GLY A 189 -6.29 -7.75 -6.74
CA GLY A 189 -7.69 -7.47 -7.03
C GLY A 189 -8.54 -7.07 -5.82
N THR A 190 -8.04 -7.20 -4.58
CA THR A 190 -8.79 -6.77 -3.38
C THR A 190 -8.82 -5.24 -3.24
N PRO A 191 -9.70 -4.65 -2.41
CA PRO A 191 -9.73 -3.20 -2.20
C PRO A 191 -8.38 -2.56 -1.85
N ILE A 192 -7.58 -3.20 -0.99
CA ILE A 192 -6.22 -2.72 -0.65
C ILE A 192 -5.26 -2.88 -1.85
N GLY A 193 -5.29 -4.03 -2.52
CA GLY A 193 -4.48 -4.27 -3.71
C GLY A 193 -4.73 -3.22 -4.81
N LYS A 194 -5.99 -2.85 -5.03
CA LYS A 194 -6.39 -1.77 -5.95
C LYS A 194 -5.77 -0.42 -5.59
N VAL A 195 -5.69 -0.08 -4.30
CA VAL A 195 -5.07 1.18 -3.86
C VAL A 195 -3.59 1.20 -4.21
N VAL A 196 -2.87 0.10 -3.97
CA VAL A 196 -1.43 0.03 -4.27
C VAL A 196 -1.18 -0.03 -5.78
N ALA A 197 -2.00 -0.77 -6.53
CA ALA A 197 -1.93 -0.80 -7.98
C ALA A 197 -2.19 0.59 -8.59
N ALA A 198 -3.22 1.29 -8.11
CA ALA A 198 -3.53 2.65 -8.51
C ALA A 198 -2.43 3.63 -8.12
N PHE A 199 -1.72 3.39 -7.02
CA PHE A 199 -0.53 4.15 -6.65
C PHE A 199 0.59 3.95 -7.66
N VAL A 200 0.95 2.71 -8.03
CA VAL A 200 2.01 2.44 -9.01
C VAL A 200 1.68 3.08 -10.36
N LEU A 201 0.46 2.87 -10.86
CA LEU A 201 0.01 3.48 -12.12
C LEU A 201 -0.05 5.01 -12.04
N GLY A 202 -0.57 5.56 -10.94
CA GLY A 202 -0.69 6.99 -10.74
C GLY A 202 0.66 7.69 -10.55
N ALA A 203 1.66 7.00 -9.98
CA ALA A 203 2.98 7.56 -9.71
C ALA A 203 3.93 7.45 -10.91
N TYR A 204 3.89 6.34 -11.65
CA TYR A 204 4.88 6.04 -12.70
C TYR A 204 4.29 5.95 -14.11
N GLY A 205 2.98 5.71 -14.25
CA GLY A 205 2.37 5.31 -15.52
C GLY A 205 2.52 3.82 -15.81
N GLN A 206 2.07 3.41 -17.00
CA GLN A 206 2.10 2.02 -17.45
C GLN A 206 3.50 1.60 -17.94
N GLY A 207 3.92 0.38 -17.63
CA GLY A 207 5.16 -0.23 -18.15
C GLY A 207 6.47 0.39 -17.66
N ILE A 208 6.43 1.17 -16.57
CA ILE A 208 7.64 1.80 -16.00
C ILE A 208 8.12 1.05 -14.75
N ARG A 209 7.19 0.66 -13.88
CA ARG A 209 7.44 -0.11 -12.66
C ARG A 209 6.51 -1.30 -12.61
N ARG A 210 6.90 -2.35 -11.91
CA ARG A 210 6.05 -3.52 -11.63
C ARG A 210 6.02 -3.88 -10.16
N ILE A 211 5.02 -4.70 -9.81
CA ILE A 211 4.92 -5.38 -8.53
C ILE A 211 5.27 -6.85 -8.77
N PRO A 212 6.51 -7.30 -8.53
CA PRO A 212 6.91 -8.67 -8.84
C PRO A 212 6.34 -9.66 -7.81
N ARG A 213 6.13 -9.21 -6.57
CA ARG A 213 5.63 -10.04 -5.48
C ARG A 213 4.86 -9.25 -4.43
N ILE A 214 3.98 -9.98 -3.75
CA ILE A 214 3.26 -9.50 -2.57
C ILE A 214 3.62 -10.42 -1.40
N VAL A 215 3.95 -9.82 -0.26
CA VAL A 215 4.26 -10.55 0.98
C VAL A 215 3.17 -10.30 2.00
N THR A 216 2.56 -11.37 2.51
CA THR A 216 1.62 -11.34 3.64
C THR A 216 2.34 -11.73 4.92
N PHE A 217 2.22 -10.92 5.97
CA PHE A 217 2.88 -11.17 7.26
C PHE A 217 2.10 -10.56 8.44
N HIS A 218 2.51 -10.91 9.66
CA HIS A 218 1.85 -10.51 10.89
C HIS A 218 2.81 -9.77 11.83
N THR A 219 2.36 -8.69 12.47
CA THR A 219 3.14 -7.97 13.50
C THR A 219 2.46 -8.11 14.86
N GLY A 220 3.25 -8.41 15.90
CA GLY A 220 2.80 -8.51 17.28
C GLY A 220 2.16 -9.86 17.65
N GLU A 221 2.06 -10.12 18.96
CA GLU A 221 1.38 -11.30 19.52
C GLU A 221 -0.15 -11.21 19.39
N ASP A 222 -0.66 -9.97 19.40
CA ASP A 222 -2.09 -9.66 19.29
C ASP A 222 -2.56 -9.71 17.84
N LEU A 223 -3.15 -10.86 17.49
CA LEU A 223 -4.21 -11.25 16.52
C LEU A 223 -4.81 -10.28 15.47
N CYS A 224 -4.43 -9.00 15.41
CA CYS A 224 -5.04 -7.95 14.59
C CYS A 224 -4.09 -7.31 13.56
N GLY A 225 -2.79 -7.52 13.65
CA GLY A 225 -1.80 -6.91 12.74
C GLY A 225 -1.61 -7.68 11.43
N TYR A 226 -2.59 -7.69 10.53
CA TYR A 226 -2.41 -8.20 9.16
C TYR A 226 -1.73 -7.14 8.31
N ASN A 227 -0.60 -7.50 7.70
CA ASN A 227 0.16 -6.58 6.88
C ASN A 227 0.43 -7.18 5.49
N LEU A 228 0.45 -6.30 4.50
CA LEU A 228 0.85 -6.61 3.14
C LEU A 228 2.05 -5.75 2.77
N ARG A 229 3.09 -6.35 2.17
CA ARG A 229 4.17 -5.63 1.50
C ARG A 229 4.09 -5.89 0.01
N PHE A 230 4.05 -4.84 -0.77
CA PHE A 230 4.10 -4.87 -2.22
C PHE A 230 5.49 -4.38 -2.63
N ASP A 231 6.27 -5.26 -3.26
CA ASP A 231 7.58 -4.87 -3.78
C ASP A 231 7.40 -4.08 -5.08
N ILE A 232 8.31 -3.16 -5.37
CA ILE A 232 8.29 -2.30 -6.55
C ILE A 232 9.68 -2.32 -7.19
N GLU A 233 9.73 -2.62 -8.48
CA GLU A 233 10.97 -2.62 -9.27
C GLU A 233 10.71 -2.09 -10.69
N ASP A 234 11.77 -1.84 -11.45
CA ASP A 234 11.68 -1.46 -12.87
C ASP A 234 11.16 -2.64 -13.72
N VAL A 235 10.43 -2.33 -14.80
CA VAL A 235 9.96 -3.32 -15.80
C VAL A 235 11.10 -3.73 -16.74
#